data_AF-X1AI80-F1
#
_entry.id   AF-X1AI80-F1
#
_cell.length_a   1.000
_cell.length_b   1.000
_cell.length_c   1.000
_cell.angle_alpha   90.00
_cell.angle_beta   90.00
_cell.angle_gamma   90.00
#
_symmetry.space_group_name_H-M   'P 1'
#
loop_
_entity.id
_entity.type
_entity.pdbx_description
1 polymer ?
#
loop_
_entity_poly.entity_id
_entity_poly.type
_entity_poly.pdbx_seq_one_letter_code
_entity_poly.pdbx_strand_id
1 'polypeptide(L)' 'MNFSDFGLIGLAVMGENLVLNLERNGFKVAVYNRTTDKVDDFIKGRAKGKQIRGLSTRS' A
#
# COMPACT_ATOMS: atom_id res chain seq x y z
N MET A 1 -14.82 3.65 11.60
CA MET A 1 -14.50 2.80 10.42
C MET A 1 -12.99 2.59 10.39
N ASN A 2 -12.50 1.39 10.70
CA ASN A 2 -11.09 1.06 10.49
C ASN A 2 -10.88 0.70 9.02
N PHE A 3 -10.28 1.62 8.26
CA PHE A 3 -10.07 1.46 6.82
C PHE A 3 -8.87 0.55 6.49
N SER A 4 -7.93 0.38 7.42
CA SER A 4 -6.75 -0.48 7.29
C SER A 4 -6.27 -0.91 8.68
N ASP A 5 -5.73 -2.12 8.78
CA ASP A 5 -5.16 -2.69 10.02
C ASP A 5 -3.72 -2.24 10.22
N PHE A 6 -3.02 -1.95 9.11
CA PHE A 6 -1.63 -1.47 9.12
C PHE A 6 -1.44 -0.31 8.14
N GLY A 7 -0.61 0.66 8.53
CA GLY A 7 -0.18 1.78 7.70
C GLY A 7 1.32 1.75 7.46
N LEU A 8 1.75 1.83 6.20
CA LEU A 8 3.15 1.87 5.81
C LEU A 8 3.45 3.16 5.05
N ILE A 9 4.41 3.93 5.56
CA ILE A 9 4.91 5.16 4.94
C ILE A 9 6.28 4.87 4.33
N GLY A 10 6.38 4.95 3.00
CA GLY A 10 7.61 4.70 2.25
C GLY A 10 7.56 3.41 1.42
N LEU A 11 7.13 3.54 0.17
CA LEU A 11 7.22 2.49 -0.84
C LEU A 11 8.63 2.47 -1.46
N ALA A 12 9.56 1.86 -0.74
CA ALA A 12 10.80 1.35 -1.34
C ALA A 12 10.61 -0.12 -1.77
N VAL A 13 11.59 -0.69 -2.49
CA VAL A 13 11.53 -2.08 -2.99
C VAL A 13 11.30 -3.10 -1.87
N MET A 14 11.81 -2.85 -0.65
CA MET A 14 11.52 -3.68 0.53
C MET A 14 10.11 -3.48 1.10
N GLY A 15 9.57 -2.26 1.04
CA GLY A 15 8.24 -1.93 1.56
C GLY A 15 7.13 -2.66 0.81
N GLU A 16 7.27 -2.81 -0.51
CA GLU A 16 6.33 -3.57 -1.35
C GLU A 16 6.17 -5.01 -0.87
N ASN A 17 7.29 -5.71 -0.61
CA ASN A 17 7.27 -7.11 -0.19
C ASN A 17 6.64 -7.29 1.20
N LEU A 18 6.87 -6.35 2.11
CA LEU A 18 6.25 -6.38 3.44
C LEU A 18 4.73 -6.23 3.34
N VAL A 19 4.26 -5.27 2.55
CA VAL A 19 2.83 -5.01 2.33
C VAL A 19 2.15 -6.21 1.67
N LEU A 20 2.80 -6.83 0.68
CA LEU A 20 2.29 -8.04 0.04
C LEU A 20 2.23 -9.23 1.01
N ASN A 21 3.18 -9.36 1.93
CA ASN A 21 3.15 -10.40 2.95
C ASN A 21 2.01 -10.17 3.94
N LEU A 22 1.83 -8.94 4.42
CA LEU A 22 0.72 -8.57 5.30
C LEU A 22 -0.64 -8.84 4.65
N GLU A 23 -0.80 -8.48 3.37
CA GLU A 23 -2.04 -8.74 2.65
C GLU A 23 -2.31 -10.24 2.43
N ARG A 24 -1.27 -11.05 2.15
CA ARG A 24 -1.39 -12.51 2.07
C ARG A 24 -1.85 -13.15 3.38
N ASN A 25 -1.51 -12.55 4.52
CA ASN A 25 -1.96 -12.98 5.84
C ASN A 25 -3.37 -12.46 6.20
N GLY A 26 -4.06 -11.79 5.25
CA GLY A 26 -5.44 -11.35 5.40
C GLY A 26 -5.60 -9.95 5.99
N PHE A 27 -4.52 -9.19 6.16
CA PHE A 27 -4.59 -7.83 6.71
C PHE A 27 -4.83 -6.77 5.64
N LYS A 28 -5.61 -5.74 5.98
CA LYS A 28 -5.79 -4.57 5.11
C LYS A 28 -4.66 -3.59 5.35
N VAL A 29 -3.93 -3.24 4.30
CA VAL A 29 -2.76 -2.37 4.42
C VAL A 29 -2.96 -1.06 3.65
N ALA A 30 -2.74 0.06 4.33
CA ALA A 30 -2.64 1.37 3.71
C ALA A 30 -1.17 1.69 3.42
N VAL A 31 -0.89 2.16 2.20
CA VAL A 31 0.45 2.58 1.78
C VAL A 31 0.45 4.05 1.38
N TYR A 32 1.42 4.80 1.87
CA TYR A 32 1.63 6.19 1.53
C TYR A 32 3.10 6.42 1.16
N ASN A 33 3.35 7.26 0.16
CA ASN A 33 4.70 7.69 -0.19
C ASN A 33 4.68 9.16 -0.59
N ARG A 34 5.79 9.87 -0.35
CA ARG A 34 5.92 11.29 -0.74
C ARG A 34 5.74 11.48 -2.25
N THR A 35 6.27 10.54 -3.05
CA THR A 35 6.04 10.50 -4.50
C THR A 35 4.86 9.58 -4.77
N THR A 36 3.76 10.16 -5.24
CA THR A 36 2.52 9.43 -5.55
C THR A 36 2.69 8.45 -6.71
N ASP A 37 3.57 8.75 -7.68
CA ASP A 37 3.80 7.88 -8.85
C ASP A 37 4.19 6.45 -8.45
N LYS A 38 5.04 6.31 -7.42
CA LYS A 38 5.42 4.98 -6.91
C LYS A 38 4.25 4.22 -6.27
N VAL A 39 3.33 4.96 -5.63
CA VAL A 39 2.11 4.35 -5.06
C VAL A 39 1.19 3.91 -6.18
N ASP A 40 0.97 4.77 -7.17
CA ASP A 40 0.16 4.47 -8.34
C ASP A 40 0.67 3.25 -9.10
N ASP A 41 1.98 3.19 -9.38
CA ASP A 41 2.62 2.07 -10.07
C ASP A 41 2.47 0.76 -9.28
N PHE A 42 2.63 0.83 -7.95
CA PHE A 42 2.46 -0.33 -7.09
C PHE A 42 1.01 -0.81 -7.07
N ILE A 43 0.04 0.09 -6.88
CA ILE A 43 -1.40 -0.21 -6.83
C ILE A 43 -1.91 -0.73 -8.17
N LYS A 44 -1.47 -0.15 -9.29
CA LYS A 44 -1.84 -0.58 -10.65
C LYS A 44 -1.11 -1.84 -11.10
N GLY A 45 0.08 -2.09 -10.56
CA GLY A 45 0.93 -3.25 -10.87
C GLY A 45 0.77 -4.36 -9.84
N ARG A 46 1.75 -4.47 -8.94
CA ARG A 46 1.92 -5.61 -8.01
C ARG A 46 0.79 -5.78 -7.00
N ALA A 47 0.15 -4.69 -6.59
CA ALA A 47 -0.96 -4.68 -5.65
C ALA A 47 -2.34 -4.71 -6.33
N LYS A 48 -2.39 -4.88 -7.65
CA LYS A 48 -3.65 -4.96 -8.40
C LYS A 48 -4.50 -6.15 -7.92
N GLY A 49 -5.75 -5.86 -7.54
CA GLY A 49 -6.68 -6.87 -7.04
C GLY A 49 -6.44 -7.34 -5.60
N LYS A 50 -5.54 -6.68 -4.86
CA LYS A 50 -5.24 -6.98 -3.46
C LYS A 50 -5.96 -6.03 -2.51
N GLN A 51 -6.04 -6.40 -1.23
CA GLN A 51 -6.60 -5.54 -0.18
C GLN A 51 -5.61 -4.46 0.32
N ILE A 52 -4.99 -3.76 -0.62
CA ILE A 52 -3.99 -2.71 -0.37
C ILE A 52 -4.55 -1.39 -0.88
N ARG A 53 -4.52 -0.34 -0.05
CA ARG A 53 -5.00 1.00 -0.41
C ARG A 53 -3.86 2.00 -0.48
N GLY A 54 -3.73 2.65 -1.63
CA GLY A 54 -2.86 3.82 -1.77
C GLY A 54 -3.52 5.04 -1.15
N LEU A 55 -2.82 5.69 -0.23
CA LEU A 55 -3.19 6.99 0.32
C LEU A 55 -2.35 8.07 -0.35
N SER A 56 -2.96 9.22 -0.58
CA SER A 56 -2.28 10.42 -1.07
C SER A 56 -2.86 11.64 -0.35
N THR A 57 -2.04 12.67 -0.14
CA THR A 57 -2.41 13.88 0.64
C THR A 57 -3.30 14.85 -0.15
N ARG A 58 -3.75 14.47 -1.36
CA ARG A 58 -4.64 15.30 -2.16
C ARG A 58 -6.05 15.22 -1.57
N SER A 59 -6.42 16.28 -0.86
CA SER A 59 -7.74 16.58 -0.32
C SER A 59 -8.82 16.62 -1.38
#